data_AF-A0A426X9R3-F1
#
_entry.id   AF-A0A426X9R3-F1
#
_cell.length_a   1.000
_cell.length_b   1.000
_cell.length_c   1.000
_cell.angle_alpha   90.00
_cell.angle_beta   90.00
_cell.angle_gamma   90.00
#
_symmetry.space_group_name_H-M   'P 1'
#
loop_
_entity.id
_entity.type
_entity.pdbx_description
1 polymer ?
#
loop_
_entity_poly.entity_id
_entity_poly.type
_entity_poly.pdbx_seq_one_letter_code
_entity_poly.pdbx_strand_id
1 'polypeptide(L)'
;MARPILSSALAALLLGCSLISAAADGFSYREALNKSLLFFEAQRSGKLPADQRVKWRGDSALRDGYDQGVDLVGGYYDAGDHVKFGLPMAYAVTMLSWSVIEFEKEIVDAGQLEFALDAIRWGTDYFVKAHRQPDLLWVQVMTLNAT
;
A
#
# COMPACT_ATOMS: atom_id res chain seq x y z
N MET A 1 -58.56 -42.56 -12.64
CA MET A 1 -57.90 -41.43 -13.33
C MET A 1 -57.12 -40.62 -12.31
N ALA A 2 -55.82 -40.87 -12.16
CA ALA A 2 -54.94 -40.11 -11.26
C ALA A 2 -53.95 -39.29 -12.10
N ARG A 3 -54.12 -37.98 -12.11
CA ARG A 3 -53.23 -36.94 -12.64
C ARG A 3 -52.92 -35.98 -11.46
N PRO A 4 -51.88 -35.13 -11.48
CA PRO A 4 -50.49 -35.28 -11.90
C PRO A 4 -49.58 -34.71 -10.78
N ILE A 5 -49.78 -35.10 -9.51
CA ILE A 5 -49.13 -34.44 -8.36
C ILE A 5 -47.61 -34.72 -8.33
N LEU A 6 -47.18 -35.86 -8.87
CA LEU A 6 -45.77 -36.27 -8.90
C LEU A 6 -44.92 -35.41 -9.86
N SER A 7 -45.52 -34.82 -10.90
CA SER A 7 -44.80 -34.01 -11.89
C SER A 7 -44.53 -32.57 -11.42
N SER A 8 -45.39 -32.05 -10.54
CA SER A 8 -45.30 -30.66 -10.04
C SER A 8 -44.23 -30.51 -8.96
N ALA A 9 -44.08 -31.52 -8.10
CA ALA A 9 -43.08 -31.55 -7.04
C ALA A 9 -41.65 -31.65 -7.59
N LEU A 10 -41.46 -32.42 -8.68
CA LEU A 10 -40.16 -32.57 -9.34
C LEU A 10 -39.74 -31.30 -10.08
N ALA A 11 -40.70 -30.59 -10.70
CA ALA A 11 -40.45 -29.30 -11.36
C ALA A 11 -40.09 -28.19 -10.35
N ALA A 12 -40.74 -28.16 -9.18
CA ALA A 12 -40.39 -27.21 -8.11
C ALA A 12 -39.01 -27.48 -7.49
N LEU A 13 -38.61 -28.76 -7.37
CA LEU A 13 -37.29 -29.16 -6.89
C LEU A 13 -36.17 -28.81 -7.90
N LEU A 14 -36.45 -28.95 -9.20
CA LEU A 14 -35.53 -28.57 -10.28
C LEU A 14 -35.40 -27.04 -10.46
N LEU A 15 -36.48 -26.27 -10.27
CA LEU A 15 -36.41 -24.80 -10.25
C LEU A 15 -35.72 -24.25 -8.99
N GLY A 16 -35.86 -24.91 -7.83
CA GLY A 16 -35.19 -24.53 -6.59
C GLY A 16 -33.67 -24.73 -6.63
N CYS A 17 -33.19 -25.79 -7.29
CA CYS A 17 -31.77 -26.05 -7.49
C CYS A 17 -31.07 -25.08 -8.46
N SER A 18 -31.82 -24.31 -9.26
CA SER A 18 -31.26 -23.39 -10.27
C SER A 18 -30.88 -22.01 -9.72
N LEU A 19 -31.19 -21.72 -8.45
CA LEU A 19 -30.95 -20.40 -7.82
C LEU A 19 -29.75 -20.36 -6.89
N ILE A 20 -29.07 -21.48 -6.65
CA ILE A 20 -27.78 -21.47 -5.95
C ILE A 20 -26.71 -21.28 -7.02
N SER A 21 -26.62 -20.07 -7.56
CA SER A 21 -25.38 -19.64 -8.19
C SER A 21 -24.36 -19.63 -7.06
N ALA A 22 -23.48 -20.63 -7.01
CA ALA A 22 -22.28 -20.54 -6.21
C ALA A 22 -21.55 -19.31 -6.72
N ALA A 23 -21.65 -18.19 -5.99
CA ALA A 23 -20.81 -17.04 -6.24
C ALA A 23 -19.38 -17.58 -6.23
N ALA A 24 -18.68 -17.45 -7.35
CA ALA A 24 -17.24 -17.66 -7.33
C ALA A 24 -16.72 -16.71 -6.25
N ASP A 25 -16.12 -17.28 -5.19
CA ASP A 25 -15.58 -16.55 -4.05
C ASP A 25 -14.32 -15.80 -4.55
N GLY A 26 -14.55 -14.74 -5.31
CA GLY A 26 -13.52 -13.95 -5.96
C GLY A 26 -12.81 -13.09 -4.93
N PHE A 27 -11.49 -12.97 -5.05
CA PHE A 27 -10.73 -12.08 -4.17
C PHE A 27 -11.13 -10.62 -4.39
N SER A 28 -11.29 -9.87 -3.29
CA SER A 28 -11.48 -8.42 -3.34
C SER A 28 -10.16 -7.72 -3.64
N TYR A 29 -9.85 -7.50 -4.92
CA TYR A 29 -8.64 -6.76 -5.32
C TYR A 29 -8.64 -5.31 -4.83
N ARG A 30 -9.82 -4.72 -4.62
CA ARG A 30 -9.97 -3.40 -3.98
C ARG A 30 -9.42 -3.42 -2.56
N GLU A 31 -9.79 -4.43 -1.77
CA GLU A 31 -9.30 -4.57 -0.40
C GLU A 31 -7.80 -4.88 -0.37
N ALA A 32 -7.33 -5.74 -1.29
CA ALA A 32 -5.91 -6.03 -1.44
C ALA A 32 -5.10 -4.76 -1.75
N LEU A 33 -5.53 -3.94 -2.70
CA LEU A 33 -4.89 -2.66 -3.04
C LEU A 33 -4.85 -1.70 -1.83
N ASN A 34 -5.97 -1.56 -1.12
CA ASN A 34 -6.03 -0.71 0.07
C ASN A 34 -5.04 -1.18 1.15
N LYS A 35 -4.93 -2.49 1.40
CA LYS A 35 -3.98 -3.05 2.36
C LYS A 35 -2.53 -2.89 1.90
N SER A 36 -2.25 -3.02 0.60
CA SER A 36 -0.92 -2.78 0.04
C SER A 36 -0.46 -1.33 0.25
N LEU A 37 -1.35 -0.35 0.16
CA LEU A 37 -1.02 1.06 0.44
C LEU A 37 -0.87 1.34 1.95
N LEU A 38 -1.66 0.66 2.79
CA LEU A 38 -1.45 0.69 4.25
C LEU A 38 -0.09 0.09 4.67
N PHE A 39 0.44 -0.88 3.92
CA PHE A 39 1.80 -1.39 4.15
C PHE A 39 2.84 -0.27 3.96
N PHE A 40 2.75 0.56 2.92
CA PHE A 40 3.66 1.71 2.78
C PHE A 40 3.54 2.66 3.98
N GLU A 41 2.33 3.02 4.42
CA GLU A 41 2.15 3.83 5.63
C GLU A 41 2.79 3.20 6.87
N ALA A 42 2.67 1.88 7.02
CA ALA A 42 3.26 1.13 8.12
C ALA A 42 4.80 1.09 8.05
N GLN A 43 5.42 1.43 6.92
CA GLN A 43 6.88 1.51 6.77
C GLN A 43 7.45 2.93 6.86
N ARG A 44 6.62 3.96 6.96
CA ARG A 44 7.09 5.36 6.98
C ARG A 44 8.03 5.63 8.15
N SER A 45 9.21 6.19 7.89
CA SER A 45 10.15 6.72 8.89
C SER A 45 9.98 8.24 9.00
N GLY A 46 10.30 8.84 10.14
CA GLY A 46 10.25 10.29 10.35
C GLY A 46 9.03 10.76 11.14
N LYS A 47 8.69 12.05 10.97
CA LYS A 47 7.51 12.65 11.60
C LYS A 47 6.26 12.31 10.82
N LEU A 48 5.34 11.59 11.42
CA LEU A 48 4.16 11.07 10.74
C LEU A 48 3.06 12.14 10.60
N PRO A 49 2.26 12.10 9.52
CA PRO A 49 1.08 12.96 9.38
C PRO A 49 0.06 12.66 10.48
N ALA A 50 -0.60 13.70 11.00
CA ALA A 50 -1.60 13.56 12.07
C ALA A 50 -2.82 12.71 11.64
N ASP A 51 -3.13 12.73 10.35
CA ASP A 51 -4.23 12.02 9.70
C ASP A 51 -3.86 10.60 9.22
N GLN A 52 -2.62 10.13 9.43
CA GLN A 52 -2.19 8.79 9.02
C GLN A 52 -3.14 7.67 9.50
N ARG A 53 -3.42 6.67 8.67
CA ARG A 53 -4.39 5.61 8.95
C ARG A 53 -3.82 4.53 9.88
N VAL A 54 -2.52 4.24 9.78
CA VAL A 54 -1.83 3.26 10.64
C VAL A 54 -1.53 3.86 12.03
N LYS A 55 -2.44 3.63 12.99
CA LYS A 55 -2.44 4.28 14.32
C LYS A 55 -1.46 3.73 15.35
N TRP A 56 -0.89 2.54 15.14
CA TRP A 56 0.07 1.95 16.07
C TRP A 56 1.53 2.41 15.82
N ARG A 57 1.78 3.08 14.69
CA ARG A 57 3.06 3.73 14.39
C ARG A 57 3.12 5.11 15.04
N GLY A 58 4.32 5.52 15.44
CA GLY A 58 4.62 6.87 15.95
C GLY A 58 5.82 7.49 15.25
N ASP A 59 6.08 8.76 15.55
CA ASP A 59 7.26 9.48 15.05
C ASP A 59 8.55 8.71 15.38
N SER A 60 9.45 8.57 14.40
CA SER A 60 10.69 7.81 14.57
C SER A 60 11.84 8.40 13.76
N ALA A 61 13.08 8.07 14.11
CA ALA A 61 14.29 8.44 13.36
C ALA A 61 14.41 9.96 13.03
N LEU A 62 13.96 10.82 13.96
CA LEU A 62 13.92 12.28 13.80
C LEU A 62 15.30 12.95 13.75
N ARG A 63 16.37 12.17 13.92
CA ARG A 63 17.77 12.62 13.88
C ARG A 63 18.54 12.09 12.68
N ASP A 64 17.87 11.43 11.74
CA ASP A 64 18.51 10.90 10.53
C ASP A 64 19.23 12.01 9.77
N GLY A 65 20.55 11.85 9.58
CA GLY A 65 21.42 12.79 8.88
C GLY A 65 22.04 13.90 9.75
N TYR A 66 21.60 14.05 11.01
CA TYR A 66 22.03 15.15 11.90
C TYR A 66 23.56 15.22 12.06
N ASP A 67 24.21 14.07 12.28
CA ASP A 67 25.68 14.01 12.48
C ASP A 67 26.48 14.40 11.24
N GLN A 68 25.83 14.40 10.06
CA GLN A 68 26.41 14.85 8.79
C GLN A 68 25.93 16.26 8.40
N GLY A 69 25.18 16.94 9.27
CA GLY A 69 24.64 18.28 9.01
C GLY A 69 23.55 18.33 7.94
N VAL A 70 22.84 17.22 7.72
CA VAL A 70 21.78 17.12 6.70
C VAL A 70 20.47 16.61 7.29
N ASP A 71 19.33 17.07 6.77
CA ASP A 71 18.02 16.50 7.09
C ASP A 71 17.77 15.30 6.17
N LEU A 72 17.86 14.09 6.73
CA LEU A 72 17.47 12.86 6.06
C LEU A 72 16.25 12.23 6.74
N VAL A 73 15.46 12.97 7.52
CA VAL A 73 14.22 12.46 8.14
C VAL A 73 13.17 12.20 7.06
N GLY A 74 12.48 11.05 7.14
CA GLY A 74 11.48 10.64 6.15
C GLY A 74 11.82 9.31 5.47
N GLY A 75 11.10 9.00 4.40
CA GLY A 75 11.29 7.79 3.59
C GLY A 75 10.70 6.54 4.24
N TYR A 76 11.07 5.37 3.73
CA TYR A 76 10.55 4.09 4.19
C TYR A 76 11.65 3.24 4.85
N TYR A 77 11.30 2.51 5.90
CA TYR A 77 12.10 1.37 6.32
C TYR A 77 11.96 0.24 5.29
N ASP A 78 13.07 -0.43 5.00
CA ASP A 78 13.16 -1.34 3.86
C ASP A 78 12.33 -2.62 4.04
N ALA A 79 12.42 -3.23 5.22
CA ALA A 79 11.78 -4.50 5.51
C ALA A 79 11.26 -4.55 6.97
N GLY A 80 11.60 -5.60 7.71
CA GLY A 80 11.28 -5.73 9.14
C GLY A 80 12.29 -5.04 10.07
N ASP A 81 13.26 -4.34 9.51
CA ASP A 81 14.26 -3.56 10.23
C ASP A 81 13.94 -2.05 10.17
N HIS A 82 14.90 -1.23 10.58
CA HIS A 82 14.78 0.23 10.58
C HIS A 82 15.84 0.91 9.71
N VAL A 83 16.44 0.16 8.77
CA VAL A 83 17.41 0.72 7.82
C VAL A 83 16.65 1.26 6.61
N LYS A 84 17.12 2.41 6.13
CA LYS A 84 16.65 3.00 4.87
C LYS A 84 17.63 2.68 3.78
N PHE A 85 17.38 1.59 3.06
CA PHE A 85 18.15 1.23 1.87
C PHE A 85 17.61 1.98 0.64
N GLY A 86 18.41 2.89 0.08
CA GLY A 86 17.96 3.79 -0.99
C GLY A 86 17.60 3.08 -2.29
N LEU A 87 18.34 2.02 -2.65
CA LEU A 87 18.10 1.27 -3.89
C LEU A 87 16.72 0.56 -3.91
N PRO A 88 16.38 -0.33 -2.96
CA PRO A 88 15.08 -0.99 -2.95
C PRO A 88 13.92 0.00 -2.72
N MET A 89 14.14 1.06 -1.93
CA MET A 89 13.14 2.13 -1.78
C MET A 89 12.87 2.84 -3.12
N ALA A 90 13.91 3.22 -3.87
CA ALA A 90 13.78 3.85 -5.17
C ALA A 90 13.08 2.94 -6.18
N TYR A 91 13.41 1.65 -6.17
CA TYR A 91 12.71 0.65 -6.97
C TYR A 91 11.22 0.58 -6.63
N ALA A 92 10.87 0.45 -5.34
CA ALA A 92 9.48 0.35 -4.90
C ALA A 92 8.66 1.59 -5.27
N VAL A 93 9.21 2.79 -5.06
CA VAL A 93 8.55 4.05 -5.45
C VAL A 93 8.40 4.18 -6.97
N THR A 94 9.39 3.70 -7.74
CA THR A 94 9.31 3.69 -9.20
C THR A 94 8.19 2.76 -9.69
N MET A 95 8.12 1.54 -9.13
CA MET A 95 7.08 0.57 -9.49
C MET A 95 5.68 1.05 -9.07
N LEU A 96 5.56 1.71 -7.92
CA LEU A 96 4.30 2.32 -7.48
C LEU A 96 3.89 3.48 -8.40
N SER A 97 4.84 4.31 -8.84
CA SER A 97 4.56 5.39 -9.79
C SER A 97 4.13 4.84 -11.15
N TRP A 98 4.81 3.80 -11.63
CA TRP A 98 4.43 3.15 -12.88
C TRP A 98 3.04 2.51 -12.78
N SER A 99 2.70 1.85 -11.67
CA SER A 99 1.36 1.26 -11.51
C SER A 99 0.26 2.32 -11.51
N VAL A 100 0.50 3.50 -10.93
CA VAL A 100 -0.43 4.64 -11.02
C VAL A 100 -0.60 5.13 -12.45
N ILE A 101 0.49 5.23 -13.22
CA ILE A 101 0.44 5.65 -14.64
C ILE A 101 -0.34 4.63 -15.49
N GLU A 102 -0.07 3.34 -15.31
CA GLU A 102 -0.66 2.29 -16.15
C GLU A 102 -2.13 1.98 -15.79
N PHE A 103 -2.47 2.00 -14.50
CA PHE A 103 -3.76 1.56 -13.97
C PHE A 103 -4.53 2.67 -13.26
N GLU A 104 -4.35 3.93 -13.69
CA GLU A 104 -4.96 5.11 -13.06
C GLU A 104 -6.47 4.94 -12.90
N LYS A 105 -7.15 4.50 -13.96
CA LYS A 105 -8.61 4.30 -13.98
C LYS A 105 -9.05 3.34 -12.88
N GLU A 106 -8.41 2.18 -12.78
CA GLU A 106 -8.76 1.15 -11.80
C GLU A 106 -8.48 1.62 -10.37
N ILE A 107 -7.39 2.37 -10.17
CA ILE A 107 -7.01 2.94 -8.87
C ILE A 107 -8.01 4.04 -8.45
N VAL A 108 -8.48 4.86 -9.40
CA VAL A 108 -9.54 5.85 -9.18
C VAL A 108 -10.86 5.17 -8.87
N ASP A 109 -11.27 4.17 -9.67
CA ASP A 109 -12.49 3.39 -9.43
C ASP A 109 -12.41 2.62 -8.09
N ALA A 110 -11.20 2.30 -7.63
CA ALA A 110 -10.91 1.74 -6.31
C ALA A 110 -11.00 2.76 -5.15
N GLY A 111 -10.98 4.06 -5.44
CA GLY A 111 -10.90 5.14 -4.46
C GLY A 111 -9.54 5.21 -3.75
N GLN A 112 -8.46 4.81 -4.42
CA GLN A 112 -7.12 4.66 -3.84
C GLN A 112 -6.07 5.63 -4.40
N LEU A 113 -6.44 6.48 -5.36
CA LEU A 113 -5.49 7.36 -6.06
C LEU A 113 -4.74 8.28 -5.09
N GLU A 114 -5.45 8.97 -4.19
CA GLU A 114 -4.82 9.90 -3.24
C GLU A 114 -3.81 9.17 -2.32
N PHE A 115 -4.17 7.99 -1.81
CA PHE A 115 -3.27 7.19 -0.97
C PHE A 115 -2.04 6.68 -1.73
N ALA A 116 -2.19 6.36 -3.03
CA ALA A 116 -1.07 5.96 -3.88
C ALA A 116 -0.13 7.14 -4.14
N LEU A 117 -0.69 8.32 -4.46
CA LEU A 117 0.08 9.54 -4.66
C LEU A 117 0.81 9.98 -3.37
N ASP A 118 0.16 9.87 -2.21
CA ASP A 118 0.79 10.15 -0.92
C ASP A 118 1.94 9.18 -0.61
N ALA A 119 1.78 7.90 -0.96
CA ALA A 119 2.85 6.92 -0.81
C ALA A 119 4.04 7.20 -1.73
N ILE A 120 3.79 7.59 -2.99
CA ILE A 120 4.84 8.03 -3.92
C ILE A 120 5.54 9.27 -3.37
N ARG A 121 4.76 10.29 -3.00
CA ARG A 121 5.25 11.56 -2.49
C ARG A 121 6.14 11.39 -1.26
N TRP A 122 5.75 10.53 -0.32
CA TRP A 122 6.57 10.25 0.88
C TRP A 122 7.97 9.74 0.53
N GLY A 123 8.07 8.87 -0.47
CA GLY A 123 9.35 8.35 -0.96
C GLY A 123 10.14 9.39 -1.74
N THR A 124 9.50 10.12 -2.64
CA THR A 124 10.18 11.12 -3.48
C THR A 124 10.64 12.35 -2.70
N ASP A 125 9.87 12.82 -1.72
CA ASP A 125 10.28 13.88 -0.80
C ASP A 125 11.58 13.49 -0.06
N TYR A 126 11.73 12.21 0.31
CA TYR A 126 12.98 11.70 0.87
C TYR A 126 14.13 11.67 -0.14
N PHE A 127 13.91 11.29 -1.40
CA PHE A 127 14.96 11.34 -2.43
C PHE A 127 15.46 12.76 -2.70
N VAL A 128 14.57 13.76 -2.69
CA VAL A 128 14.95 15.17 -2.80
C VAL A 128 15.84 15.58 -1.62
N LYS A 129 15.54 15.12 -0.41
CA LYS A 129 16.41 15.34 0.76
C LYS A 129 17.75 14.63 0.63
N ALA A 130 17.76 13.41 0.10
CA ALA A 130 18.95 12.60 -0.10
C ALA A 130 19.84 13.07 -1.27
N HIS A 131 19.34 13.96 -2.14
CA HIS A 131 20.09 14.52 -3.27
C HIS A 131 20.09 16.05 -3.23
N ARG A 132 20.93 16.63 -2.36
CA ARG A 132 20.98 18.09 -2.14
C ARG A 132 21.92 18.83 -3.08
N GLN A 133 22.81 18.13 -3.78
CA GLN A 133 23.84 18.69 -4.65
C GLN A 133 24.04 17.77 -5.87
N PRO A 134 24.44 18.29 -7.04
CA PRO A 134 24.47 17.54 -8.32
C PRO A 134 25.20 16.20 -8.30
N ASP A 135 26.25 16.05 -7.48
CA ASP A 135 27.10 14.87 -7.46
C ASP A 135 27.15 14.20 -6.07
N LEU A 136 26.14 14.44 -5.22
CA LEU A 136 26.05 13.89 -3.87
C LEU A 136 24.70 13.22 -3.64
N LEU A 137 24.74 11.95 -3.24
CA LEU A 137 23.55 11.15 -2.95
C LEU A 137 23.76 10.32 -1.69
N TRP A 138 22.88 10.51 -0.70
CA TRP A 138 22.79 9.61 0.46
C TRP A 138 21.99 8.37 0.10
N VAL A 139 22.67 7.23 0.01
CA VAL A 139 22.05 5.97 -0.43
C VAL A 139 21.62 5.07 0.74
N GLN A 140 22.02 5.37 1.97
CA GLN A 140 21.69 4.57 3.14
C GLN A 140 21.67 5.40 4.42
N VAL A 141 20.71 5.13 5.29
CA VAL A 141 20.68 5.64 6.68
C VAL A 141 20.34 4.50 7.63
N MET A 142 21.10 4.38 8.71
CA MET A 142 20.85 3.44 9.80
C MET A 142 20.71 4.22 11.09
N THR A 143 19.55 4.10 11.75
CA THR A 143 19.34 4.66 13.09
C THR A 143 19.91 3.67 14.11
N LEU A 144 21.04 4.02 14.74
CA LEU A 144 21.72 3.16 15.72
C LEU A 144 21.10 3.22 17.13
N ASN A 145 20.18 4.16 17.41
CA ASN A 145 19.56 4.29 18.71
C ASN A 145 18.08 4.69 18.60
N ALA A 146 17.19 3.82 19.07
CA ALA A 146 15.74 3.99 19.05
C ALA A 146 15.22 4.68 20.33
N THR A 147 15.88 5.76 20.76
CA THR A 147 15.46 6.56 21.93
C THR A 147 14.81 7.86 21.50
#